data_AF-A0AAN8FEU0-F1
#
_entry.id   AF-A0AAN8FEU0-F1
#
_cell.length_a   1.000
_cell.length_b   1.000
_cell.length_c   1.000
_cell.angle_alpha   90.00
_cell.angle_beta   90.00
_cell.angle_gamma   90.00
#
_symmetry.space_group_name_H-M   'P 1'
#
loop_
_entity.id
_entity.type
_entity.pdbx_description
1 polymer ?
#
loop_
_entity_poly.entity_id
_entity_poly.type
_entity_poly.pdbx_seq_one_letter_code
_entity_poly.pdbx_strand_id
1 'polypeptide(L)'
;MEFYSLGIAVRSILLAYEWDQFALLYSNVQDKDMSCSAVRNDLQSVVNRYDDITINFVANIMEISLEYIKKVMRSVWARARIVVVCVPEDVKREFLLHVMDSGYLTDDFVYILADTDSTGF
;
A
#
# COMPACT_ATOMS: atom_id res chain seq x y z
N MET A 1 3.97 -21.28 2.90
CA MET A 1 3.24 -20.02 3.12
C MET A 1 3.75 -19.06 2.06
N GLU A 2 3.03 -18.99 0.94
CA GLU A 2 3.48 -18.29 -0.28
C GLU A 2 3.15 -16.80 -0.20
N PHE A 3 3.96 -16.03 0.51
CA PHE A 3 3.87 -14.57 0.43
C PHE A 3 4.48 -14.03 -0.86
N TYR A 4 5.45 -14.74 -1.44
CA TYR A 4 6.18 -14.35 -2.65
C TYR A 4 5.31 -14.12 -3.90
N SER A 5 4.09 -14.66 -3.93
CA SER A 5 3.18 -14.49 -5.07
C SER A 5 2.59 -13.08 -5.13
N LEU A 6 2.31 -12.43 -4.00
CA LEU A 6 1.65 -11.14 -3.95
C LEU A 6 2.56 -10.02 -4.45
N GLY A 7 3.80 -9.94 -3.98
CA GLY A 7 4.76 -8.93 -4.43
C GLY A 7 5.09 -9.09 -5.91
N ILE A 8 5.15 -10.33 -6.42
CA ILE A 8 5.30 -10.60 -7.85
C ILE A 8 4.08 -10.13 -8.64
N ALA A 9 2.86 -10.34 -8.12
CA ALA A 9 1.64 -9.86 -8.74
C ALA A 9 1.60 -8.33 -8.81
N VAL A 10 1.91 -7.65 -7.71
CA VAL A 10 2.03 -6.17 -7.68
C VAL A 10 3.08 -5.70 -8.68
N ARG A 11 4.28 -6.29 -8.68
CA ARG A 11 5.32 -5.97 -9.68
C ARG A 11 4.83 -6.14 -11.11
N SER A 12 4.09 -7.22 -11.39
CA SER A 12 3.56 -7.50 -12.72
C SER A 12 2.56 -6.43 -13.17
N ILE A 13 1.71 -5.95 -12.26
CA ILE A 13 0.80 -4.82 -12.52
C ILE A 13 1.60 -3.55 -12.78
N LEU A 14 2.54 -3.21 -11.91
CA LEU A 14 3.38 -2.01 -12.04
C LEU A 14 4.07 -1.95 -13.41
N LEU A 15 4.72 -3.05 -13.81
CA LEU A 15 5.42 -3.14 -15.09
C LEU A 15 4.47 -3.11 -16.30
N ALA A 16 3.26 -3.68 -16.19
CA ALA A 16 2.27 -3.65 -17.27
C ALA A 16 1.78 -2.22 -17.60
N TYR A 17 1.86 -1.31 -16.64
CA TYR A 17 1.53 0.10 -16.80
C TYR A 17 2.76 1.02 -16.84
N GLU A 18 3.97 0.44 -16.97
CA GLU A 18 5.24 1.18 -17.00
C GLU A 18 5.48 2.07 -15.77
N TRP A 19 4.97 1.64 -14.61
CA TRP A 19 5.22 2.30 -13.33
C TRP A 19 6.41 1.66 -12.63
N ASP A 20 7.51 2.40 -12.52
CA ASP A 20 8.75 1.95 -11.88
C ASP A 20 8.90 2.47 -10.44
N GLN A 21 8.02 3.39 -9.99
CA GLN A 21 8.10 4.04 -8.69
C GLN A 21 6.74 4.10 -7.98
N PHE A 22 6.71 3.71 -6.72
CA PHE A 22 5.47 3.70 -5.92
C PHE A 22 5.72 3.96 -4.44
N ALA A 23 4.65 4.31 -3.72
CA ALA A 23 4.64 4.34 -2.26
C ALA A 23 3.97 3.09 -1.71
N LEU A 24 4.45 2.60 -0.56
CA LEU A 24 3.85 1.53 0.20
C LEU A 24 3.30 2.08 1.53
N LEU A 25 1.99 1.99 1.69
CA LEU A 25 1.33 2.24 2.96
C LEU A 25 0.88 0.90 3.53
N TYR A 26 1.22 0.63 4.79
CA TYR A 26 0.74 -0.57 5.47
C TYR A 26 0.23 -0.19 6.86
N SER A 27 -0.79 -0.85 7.36
CA SER A 27 -1.34 -0.62 8.70
C SER A 27 -1.31 -1.89 9.52
N ASN A 28 -0.85 -1.78 10.77
CA ASN A 28 -1.01 -2.84 11.75
C ASN A 28 -2.15 -2.52 12.76
N VAL A 29 -2.91 -1.44 12.53
CA VAL A 29 -4.06 -1.09 13.38
C VAL A 29 -5.12 -2.17 13.21
N GLN A 30 -5.40 -2.91 14.29
CA GLN A 30 -6.34 -4.04 14.30
C GLN A 30 -5.90 -5.27 13.45
N ASP A 31 -4.68 -5.26 12.90
CA ASP A 31 -4.08 -6.40 12.18
C ASP A 31 -3.56 -7.46 13.17
N LYS A 32 -4.45 -8.35 13.63
CA LYS A 32 -4.10 -9.39 14.62
C LYS A 32 -3.07 -10.40 14.11
N ASP A 33 -3.01 -10.61 12.80
CA ASP A 33 -2.19 -11.64 12.16
C ASP A 33 -0.89 -11.09 11.54
N MET A 34 -0.61 -9.79 11.74
CA MET A 34 0.55 -9.09 11.14
C MET A 34 0.63 -9.25 9.61
N SER A 35 -0.54 -9.44 8.99
CA SER A 35 -0.71 -9.73 7.57
C SER A 35 -0.12 -8.62 6.69
N CYS A 36 -0.32 -7.35 7.07
CA CYS A 36 0.22 -6.22 6.32
C CYS A 36 1.71 -6.02 6.52
N SER A 37 2.26 -6.46 7.66
CA SER A 37 3.71 -6.53 7.84
C SER A 37 4.35 -7.61 6.96
N ALA A 38 3.65 -8.74 6.74
CA ALA A 38 4.08 -9.76 5.79
C ALA A 38 4.06 -9.23 4.34
N VAL A 39 2.99 -8.54 3.92
CA VAL A 39 2.91 -7.87 2.61
C VAL A 39 4.06 -6.88 2.41
N ARG A 40 4.39 -6.09 3.43
CA ARG A 40 5.53 -5.16 3.37
C ARG A 40 6.84 -5.90 3.12
N ASN A 41 7.12 -6.94 3.89
CA ASN A 41 8.35 -7.72 3.76
C ASN A 41 8.44 -8.39 2.38
N ASP A 42 7.31 -8.83 1.85
CA ASP A 42 7.25 -9.47 0.55
C ASP A 42 7.58 -8.49 -0.59
N LEU A 43 6.92 -7.31 -0.61
CA LEU A 43 7.21 -6.25 -1.57
C LEU A 43 8.67 -5.77 -1.48
N GLN A 44 9.20 -5.63 -0.26
CA GLN A 44 10.61 -5.30 -0.06
C GLN A 44 11.53 -6.38 -0.64
N SER A 45 11.18 -7.66 -0.49
CA SER A 45 11.96 -8.77 -1.03
C SER A 45 11.96 -8.78 -2.57
N VAL A 46 10.82 -8.44 -3.19
CA VAL A 46 10.72 -8.31 -4.65
C VAL A 46 11.56 -7.15 -5.17
N VAL A 47 11.45 -5.97 -4.56
CA VAL A 47 12.23 -4.77 -4.94
C VAL A 47 13.73 -4.99 -4.74
N ASN A 48 14.14 -5.71 -3.69
CA ASN A 48 15.56 -6.04 -3.47
C ASN A 48 16.11 -7.08 -4.46
N ARG A 49 15.23 -7.86 -5.11
CA ARG A 49 15.62 -8.91 -6.04
C ARG A 49 15.63 -8.43 -7.49
N TYR A 50 14.75 -7.49 -7.84
CA TYR A 50 14.59 -6.99 -9.19
C TYR A 50 14.79 -5.46 -9.19
N ASP A 51 15.67 -4.98 -10.07
CA ASP A 51 16.05 -3.55 -10.15
C ASP A 51 15.11 -2.73 -11.06
N ASP A 52 13.88 -3.21 -11.32
CA ASP A 52 12.94 -2.59 -12.27
C ASP A 52 11.77 -1.84 -11.63
N ILE A 53 11.60 -1.96 -10.32
CA ILE A 53 10.64 -1.18 -9.53
C ILE A 53 11.28 -0.68 -8.23
N THR A 54 10.85 0.47 -7.75
CA THR A 54 11.41 1.14 -6.56
C THR A 54 10.29 1.61 -5.62
N ILE A 55 10.49 1.40 -4.32
CA ILE A 55 9.62 1.99 -3.30
C ILE A 55 10.19 3.35 -2.88
N ASN A 56 9.54 4.43 -3.33
CA ASN A 56 9.95 5.82 -3.02
C ASN A 56 9.57 6.25 -1.59
N PHE A 57 8.59 5.59 -1.00
CA PHE A 57 8.10 5.92 0.33
C PHE A 57 7.47 4.70 1.00
N VAL A 58 7.78 4.48 2.26
CA VAL A 58 7.14 3.47 3.10
C VAL A 58 6.60 4.16 4.34
N ALA A 59 5.34 3.92 4.69
CA ALA A 59 4.79 4.36 5.97
C ALA A 59 3.94 3.27 6.63
N ASN A 60 4.15 3.11 7.94
CA ASN A 60 3.25 2.38 8.82
C ASN A 60 2.15 3.33 9.30
N ILE A 61 0.90 3.04 8.98
CA ILE A 61 -0.25 3.77 9.45
C ILE A 61 -0.53 3.33 10.90
N MET A 62 -0.29 4.23 11.85
CA MET A 62 -0.41 3.93 13.28
C MET A 62 -1.82 4.19 13.84
N GLU A 63 -2.62 4.97 13.14
CA GLU A 63 -4.00 5.28 13.50
C GLU A 63 -4.83 5.63 12.26
N ILE A 64 -6.13 5.35 12.33
CA ILE A 64 -7.10 5.67 11.28
C ILE A 64 -7.87 6.90 11.74
N SER A 65 -7.30 8.07 11.48
CA SER A 65 -7.92 9.36 11.76
C SER A 65 -7.65 10.33 10.62
N LEU A 66 -8.60 11.25 10.38
CA LEU A 66 -8.47 12.22 9.28
C LEU A 66 -7.16 13.02 9.34
N GLU A 67 -6.77 13.50 10.53
CA GLU A 67 -5.57 14.31 10.70
C GLU A 67 -4.30 13.52 10.38
N TYR A 68 -4.23 12.28 10.86
CA TYR A 68 -3.08 11.40 10.65
C TYR A 68 -2.95 10.98 9.18
N ILE A 69 -4.06 10.52 8.57
CA ILE A 69 -4.07 10.15 7.14
C ILE A 69 -3.70 11.35 6.28
N LYS A 70 -4.23 12.55 6.57
CA LYS A 70 -3.83 13.78 5.86
C LYS A 70 -2.33 14.09 5.99
N LYS A 71 -1.71 13.77 7.13
CA LYS A 71 -0.25 13.95 7.33
C LYS A 71 0.56 12.93 6.55
N VAL A 72 0.15 11.65 6.55
CA VAL A 72 0.77 10.59 5.75
C VAL A 72 0.67 10.93 4.26
N MET A 73 -0.53 11.28 3.79
CA MET A 73 -0.77 11.59 2.38
C MET A 73 -0.03 12.83 1.89
N ARG A 74 0.20 13.84 2.75
CA ARG A 74 1.13 14.95 2.43
C ARG A 74 2.54 14.47 2.09
N SER A 75 3.01 13.43 2.78
CA SER A 75 4.34 12.85 2.51
C SER A 75 4.34 12.00 1.25
N VAL A 76 3.26 11.26 1.00
CA VAL A 76 3.06 10.45 -0.22
C VAL A 76 3.01 11.35 -1.46
N TRP A 77 2.21 12.43 -1.41
CA TRP A 77 2.03 13.36 -2.53
C TRP A 77 3.34 13.99 -3.01
N ALA A 78 4.34 14.16 -2.14
CA ALA A 78 5.65 14.67 -2.55
C ALA A 78 6.55 13.63 -3.26
N ARG A 79 6.19 12.33 -3.24
CA ARG A 79 7.11 11.22 -3.56
C ARG A 79 6.58 10.18 -4.53
N ALA A 80 5.27 9.99 -4.61
CA ALA A 80 4.66 8.97 -5.46
C ALA A 80 3.24 9.34 -5.89
N ARG A 81 2.80 8.74 -7.00
CA ARG A 81 1.43 8.80 -7.52
C ARG A 81 0.75 7.43 -7.49
N ILE A 82 1.54 6.37 -7.60
CA ILE A 82 1.08 4.99 -7.39
C ILE A 82 1.28 4.64 -5.92
N VAL A 83 0.21 4.19 -5.26
CA VAL A 83 0.20 3.89 -3.83
C VAL A 83 -0.32 2.46 -3.63
N VAL A 84 0.57 1.57 -3.23
CA VAL A 84 0.22 0.23 -2.79
C VAL A 84 -0.17 0.33 -1.31
N VAL A 85 -1.35 -0.16 -0.96
CA VAL A 85 -1.93 -0.04 0.37
C VAL A 85 -2.27 -1.43 0.89
N CYS A 86 -1.81 -1.75 2.10
CA CYS A 86 -2.35 -2.85 2.89
C CYS A 86 -2.93 -2.28 4.19
N VAL A 87 -4.24 -2.42 4.37
CA VAL A 87 -4.93 -2.06 5.61
C VAL A 87 -5.92 -3.17 5.94
N PRO A 88 -6.13 -3.49 7.23
CA PRO A 88 -7.11 -4.49 7.62
C PRO A 88 -8.52 -4.18 7.10
N GLU A 89 -9.29 -5.23 6.80
CA GLU A 89 -10.60 -5.13 6.15
C GLU A 89 -11.58 -4.25 6.91
N ASP A 90 -11.56 -4.34 8.24
CA ASP A 90 -12.43 -3.59 9.16
C ASP A 90 -12.21 -2.07 9.08
N VAL A 91 -10.98 -1.63 8.80
CA VAL A 91 -10.63 -0.20 8.72
C VAL A 91 -10.43 0.31 7.29
N LYS A 92 -10.46 -0.56 6.28
CA LYS A 92 -10.21 -0.23 4.87
C LYS A 92 -11.12 0.86 4.33
N ARG A 93 -12.43 0.74 4.60
CA ARG A 93 -13.42 1.74 4.18
C ARG A 93 -13.15 3.09 4.82
N GLU A 94 -12.89 3.11 6.12
CA GLU A 94 -12.63 4.34 6.89
C GLU A 94 -11.35 5.03 6.41
N PHE A 95 -10.28 4.25 6.15
CA PHE A 95 -9.05 4.74 5.54
C PHE A 95 -9.32 5.47 4.22
N LEU A 96 -10.06 4.85 3.29
CA LEU A 96 -10.36 5.46 1.99
C LEU A 96 -11.21 6.73 2.11
N LEU A 97 -12.16 6.76 3.05
CA LEU A 97 -12.95 7.96 3.34
C LEU A 97 -12.05 9.09 3.84
N HIS A 98 -11.08 8.83 4.72
CA HIS A 98 -10.13 9.84 5.15
C HIS A 98 -9.16 10.30 4.05
N VAL A 99 -8.77 9.41 3.13
CA VAL A 99 -8.00 9.78 1.93
C VAL A 99 -8.82 10.72 1.03
N MET A 100 -10.11 10.45 0.85
CA MET A 100 -11.03 11.31 0.12
C MET A 100 -11.21 12.67 0.80
N ASP A 101 -11.55 12.68 2.10
CA ASP A 101 -11.78 13.90 2.88
C ASP A 101 -10.51 14.77 3.03
N SER A 102 -9.33 14.16 2.91
CA SER A 102 -8.05 14.87 2.89
C SER A 102 -7.67 15.43 1.51
N GLY A 103 -8.46 15.15 0.47
CA GLY A 103 -8.28 15.67 -0.88
C GLY A 103 -7.24 14.93 -1.71
N TYR A 104 -6.93 13.67 -1.37
CA TYR A 104 -5.94 12.85 -2.08
C TYR A 104 -6.55 11.72 -2.92
N LEU A 105 -7.88 11.54 -2.88
CA LEU A 105 -8.59 10.68 -3.83
C LEU A 105 -8.93 11.46 -5.11
N THR A 106 -7.91 11.80 -5.89
CA THR A 106 -8.02 12.54 -7.16
C THR A 106 -7.60 11.67 -8.34
N ASP A 107 -7.70 12.21 -9.56
CA ASP A 107 -7.18 11.61 -10.79
C ASP A 107 -5.65 11.55 -10.86
N ASP A 108 -4.94 12.17 -9.90
CA ASP A 108 -3.49 12.10 -9.78
C ASP A 108 -2.99 10.78 -9.17
N PHE A 109 -3.85 10.00 -8.51
CA PHE A 109 -3.44 8.85 -7.70
C PHE A 109 -4.06 7.54 -8.16
N VAL A 110 -3.26 6.48 -8.09
CA VAL A 110 -3.74 5.09 -8.21
C VAL A 110 -3.49 4.37 -6.90
N TYR A 111 -4.55 3.80 -6.32
CA TYR A 111 -4.48 3.00 -5.10
C TYR A 111 -4.62 1.52 -5.44
N ILE A 112 -3.57 0.73 -5.19
CA ILE A 112 -3.57 -0.72 -5.35
C ILE A 112 -3.73 -1.33 -3.95
N LEU A 113 -4.91 -1.91 -3.67
CA LEU A 113 -5.18 -2.58 -2.40
C LEU A 113 -4.58 -3.98 -2.43
N ALA A 114 -3.52 -4.18 -1.67
CA ALA A 114 -2.77 -5.43 -1.57
C ALA A 114 -3.26 -6.21 -0.35
N ASP A 115 -4.36 -6.94 -0.53
CA ASP A 115 -5.03 -7.68 0.53
C ASP A 115 -4.53 -9.12 0.64
N THR A 116 -4.43 -9.62 1.88
CA THR A 116 -4.05 -11.00 2.20
C THR A 116 -5.23 -11.90 2.52
N ASP A 117 -6.41 -11.34 2.79
CA ASP A 117 -7.59 -12.10 3.16
C ASP A 117 -8.21 -12.76 1.92
N SER A 118 -7.66 -13.91 1.56
CA SER A 118 -8.29 -14.82 0.60
C SER A 118 -9.37 -15.64 1.33
N THR A 119 -10.61 -15.18 1.24
CA THR A 119 -11.76 -16.11 1.30
C THR A 119 -11.90 -16.94 0.02
N GLY A 120 -10.86 -17.03 -0.82
CA GLY A 120 -10.79 -17.97 -1.93
C GLY A 120 -9.44 -17.95 -2.64
N PHE A 121 -8.69 -19.04 -2.50
CA PHE A 121 -8.26 -19.90 -3.61
C PHE A 121 -8.13 -21.34 -3.08
#